data_AF-A0A2V6PBV7-F1
#
_entry.id   AF-A0A2V6PBV7-F1
#
_cell.length_a   1.000
_cell.length_b   1.000
_cell.length_c   1.000
_cell.angle_alpha   90.00
_cell.angle_beta   90.00
_cell.angle_gamma   90.00
#
_symmetry.space_group_name_H-M   'P 1'
#
loop_
_entity.id
_entity.type
_entity.pdbx_description
1 polymer ?
#
loop_
_entity_poly.entity_id
_entity_poly.type
_entity_poly.pdbx_seq_one_letter_code
_entity_poly.pdbx_strand_id
1 'polypeptide(L)'
;GEFPEEVKGIPVGMKCRRLHFLHSTGWSAGDGTQVGLYRLHYADGQTQELPIIYGKHVRDWFPNPGAPALDSNTVVAWSVKPARDADNKTLFRTSWDNPLPDVELKGIDFVSGMADPAPFLIAISVE
;
A
#
# COMPACT_ATOMS: atom_id res chain seq x y z
N GLY A 1 7.03 -12.67 15.77
CA GLY A 1 8.34 -12.28 15.22
C GLY A 1 8.43 -10.79 15.25
N GLU A 2 9.62 -10.22 15.41
CA GLU A 2 9.84 -8.79 15.17
C GLU A 2 9.74 -8.53 13.66
N PHE A 3 8.84 -7.63 13.28
CA PHE A 3 8.76 -7.11 11.92
C PHE A 3 9.46 -5.75 11.89
N PRO A 4 10.15 -5.38 10.79
CA PRO A 4 10.86 -4.11 10.71
C PRO A 4 9.87 -2.93 10.72
N GLU A 5 10.27 -1.83 11.36
CA GLU A 5 9.51 -0.58 11.34
C GLU A 5 9.47 0.03 9.92
N GLU A 6 10.51 -0.24 9.13
CA GLU A 6 10.62 0.24 7.76
C GLU A 6 11.49 -0.69 6.90
N VAL A 7 11.17 -0.74 5.61
CA VAL A 7 12.01 -1.32 4.55
C VAL A 7 12.48 -0.19 3.65
N LYS A 8 13.78 0.04 3.58
CA LYS A 8 14.37 1.15 2.81
C LYS A 8 14.85 0.74 1.43
N GLY A 9 14.80 1.70 0.51
CA GLY A 9 15.55 1.66 -0.74
C GLY A 9 15.10 0.57 -1.71
N ILE A 10 13.80 0.28 -1.78
CA ILE A 10 13.24 -0.58 -2.83
C ILE A 10 13.53 0.12 -4.18
N PRO A 11 14.38 -0.46 -5.05
CA PRO A 11 14.89 0.25 -6.22
C PRO A 11 13.80 0.41 -7.29
N VAL A 12 13.74 1.60 -7.90
CA VAL A 12 12.91 1.88 -9.08
C VAL A 12 13.81 2.30 -10.25
N GLY A 13 14.64 3.34 -10.07
CA GLY A 13 15.69 3.73 -11.00
C GLY A 13 15.20 4.22 -12.37
N MET A 14 13.99 4.78 -12.43
CA MET A 14 13.41 5.29 -13.67
C MET A 14 12.41 6.42 -13.42
N LYS A 15 12.08 7.16 -14.48
CA LYS A 15 10.91 8.04 -14.48
C LYS A 15 9.66 7.20 -14.65
N CYS A 16 8.61 7.54 -13.93
CA CYS A 16 7.30 6.91 -14.04
C CYS A 16 6.21 7.96 -13.83
N ARG A 17 5.06 7.79 -14.45
CA ARG A 17 3.88 8.63 -14.26
C ARG A 17 2.98 8.10 -13.16
N ARG A 18 2.96 6.78 -12.92
CA ARG A 18 2.12 6.15 -11.89
C ARG A 18 2.84 5.08 -11.12
N LEU A 19 2.37 4.87 -9.90
CA LEU A 19 2.81 3.82 -8.99
C LEU A 19 1.62 2.98 -8.56
N HIS A 20 1.77 1.67 -8.60
CA HIS A 20 0.77 0.69 -8.18
C HIS A 20 1.32 -0.18 -7.06
N PHE A 21 0.59 -0.27 -5.96
CA PHE A 21 0.99 -1.00 -4.78
C PHE A 21 -0.01 -2.10 -4.49
N LEU A 22 0.45 -3.34 -4.43
CA LEU A 22 -0.33 -4.50 -4.02
C LEU A 22 -0.08 -4.76 -2.54
N HIS A 23 -1.06 -4.50 -1.69
CA HIS A 23 -0.91 -4.47 -0.23
C HIS A 23 -2.21 -4.80 0.52
N SER A 24 -2.08 -5.04 1.82
CA SER A 24 -3.20 -5.17 2.75
C SER A 24 -2.68 -5.00 4.19
N THR A 25 -3.54 -5.23 5.18
CA THR A 25 -3.22 -5.17 6.62
C THR A 25 -3.52 -6.51 7.27
N GLY A 26 -2.73 -6.91 8.26
CA GLY A 26 -2.96 -8.14 9.02
C GLY A 26 -4.17 -8.06 9.95
N TRP A 27 -4.50 -6.85 10.40
CA TRP A 27 -5.62 -6.54 11.29
C TRP A 27 -6.38 -5.29 10.84
N SER A 28 -7.52 -5.07 11.48
CA SER A 28 -8.41 -3.94 11.23
C SER A 28 -8.01 -2.69 12.02
N ALA A 29 -8.36 -1.53 11.48
CA ALA A 29 -8.30 -0.24 12.17
C ALA A 29 -9.56 0.58 11.89
N GLY A 30 -9.66 1.77 12.48
CA GLY A 30 -10.70 2.72 12.13
C GLY A 30 -10.52 3.26 10.71
N ASP A 31 -11.61 3.47 9.98
CA ASP A 31 -11.55 4.15 8.67
C ASP A 31 -10.96 5.56 8.84
N GLY A 32 -10.03 5.92 7.96
CA GLY A 32 -9.28 7.18 8.04
C GLY A 32 -7.98 7.11 8.84
N THR A 33 -7.69 6.02 9.55
CA THR A 33 -6.41 5.82 10.25
C THR A 33 -5.26 5.70 9.24
N GLN A 34 -4.19 6.46 9.43
CA GLN A 34 -2.94 6.24 8.70
C GLN A 34 -2.22 5.02 9.28
N VAL A 35 -2.02 3.99 8.45
CA VAL A 35 -1.43 2.71 8.88
C VAL A 35 0.03 2.56 8.47
N GLY A 36 0.52 3.44 7.60
CA GLY A 36 1.88 3.48 7.10
C GLY A 36 2.02 4.51 5.99
N LEU A 37 3.16 4.53 5.31
CA LEU A 37 3.38 5.38 4.15
C LEU A 37 4.40 4.77 3.18
N TYR A 38 4.36 5.24 1.94
CA TYR A 38 5.45 5.09 0.98
C TYR A 38 6.24 6.40 0.91
N ARG A 39 7.55 6.34 1.09
CA ARG A 39 8.45 7.48 0.92
C ARG A 39 9.20 7.36 -0.39
N LEU A 40 8.96 8.28 -1.30
CA LEU A 40 9.53 8.33 -2.64
C LEU A 40 10.79 9.17 -2.63
N HIS A 41 11.93 8.61 -3.05
CA HIS A 41 13.22 9.31 -3.12
C HIS A 41 13.60 9.60 -4.56
N TYR A 42 13.73 10.88 -4.91
CA TYR A 42 14.00 11.32 -6.28
C TYR A 42 15.47 11.61 -6.55
N ALA A 43 15.85 11.58 -7.82
CA ALA A 43 17.24 11.74 -8.23
C ALA A 43 17.82 13.12 -7.92
N ASP A 44 16.98 14.14 -7.92
CA ASP A 44 17.30 15.54 -7.59
C ASP A 44 17.38 15.81 -6.08
N GLY A 45 17.19 14.79 -5.25
CA GLY A 45 17.25 14.88 -3.78
C GLY A 45 15.92 15.23 -3.12
N GLN A 46 14.83 15.39 -3.87
CA GLN A 46 13.50 15.57 -3.30
C GLN A 46 12.95 14.27 -2.70
N THR A 47 12.06 14.41 -1.73
CA THR A 47 11.31 13.30 -1.14
C THR A 47 9.82 13.64 -1.14
N GLN A 48 8.97 12.65 -1.44
CA GLN A 48 7.51 12.78 -1.34
C GLN A 48 6.94 11.62 -0.53
N GLU A 49 5.86 11.85 0.21
CA GLU A 49 5.22 10.81 1.02
C GLU A 49 3.80 10.54 0.55
N LEU A 50 3.47 9.25 0.42
CA LEU A 50 2.13 8.78 0.08
C LEU A 50 1.56 8.03 1.30
N PRO A 51 0.61 8.62 2.06
CA PRO A 51 0.06 7.97 3.24
C PRO A 51 -0.84 6.80 2.87
N ILE A 52 -0.73 5.70 3.61
CA ILE A 52 -1.61 4.54 3.50
C ILE A 52 -2.73 4.72 4.52
N ILE A 53 -3.95 4.94 4.04
CA ILE A 53 -5.12 5.22 4.88
C ILE A 53 -6.03 4.00 4.90
N TYR A 54 -6.31 3.49 6.10
CA TYR A 54 -7.24 2.38 6.31
C TYR A 54 -8.64 2.78 5.86
N GLY A 55 -9.32 1.86 5.18
CA GLY A 55 -10.64 2.08 4.59
C GLY A 55 -10.64 2.85 3.27
N LYS A 56 -9.50 3.45 2.87
CA LYS A 56 -9.32 4.08 1.56
C LYS A 56 -8.44 3.24 0.65
N HIS A 57 -7.22 2.95 1.10
CA HIS A 57 -6.17 2.28 0.30
C HIS A 57 -6.06 0.79 0.64
N VAL A 58 -6.34 0.43 1.89
CA VAL A 58 -6.25 -0.95 2.40
C VAL A 58 -7.38 -1.24 3.37
N ARG A 59 -7.69 -2.53 3.50
CA ARG A 59 -8.41 -3.09 4.64
C ARG A 59 -7.70 -4.37 5.09
N ASP A 60 -8.16 -4.89 6.21
CA ASP A 60 -7.81 -6.22 6.72
C ASP A 60 -7.91 -7.25 5.58
N TRP A 61 -6.90 -8.12 5.49
CA TRP A 61 -6.87 -9.17 4.47
C TRP A 61 -8.03 -10.15 4.61
N PHE A 62 -8.66 -10.28 5.79
CA PHE A 62 -9.92 -10.99 5.93
C PHE A 62 -11.07 -10.15 5.36
N PRO A 63 -11.88 -10.68 4.43
CA PRO A 63 -13.02 -9.95 3.88
C PRO A 63 -13.97 -9.51 4.98
N ASN A 64 -14.42 -8.28 4.86
CA ASN A 64 -15.49 -7.74 5.67
C ASN A 64 -16.70 -7.44 4.75
N PRO A 65 -17.67 -8.38 4.64
CA PRO A 65 -18.87 -8.17 3.84
C PRO A 65 -19.68 -7.01 4.44
N GLY A 66 -19.72 -5.88 3.74
CA GLY A 66 -20.40 -4.65 4.19
C GLY A 66 -19.45 -3.49 4.53
N ALA A 67 -18.14 -3.66 4.34
CA ALA A 67 -17.21 -2.55 4.44
C ALA A 67 -17.55 -1.42 3.45
N PRO A 68 -17.37 -0.14 3.85
CA PRO A 68 -17.55 1.00 2.96
C PRO A 68 -16.68 0.91 1.70
N ALA A 69 -17.13 1.60 0.64
CA ALA A 69 -16.38 1.73 -0.60
C ALA A 69 -14.98 2.28 -0.36
N LEU A 70 -14.00 1.73 -1.06
CA LEU A 70 -12.62 2.20 -1.07
C LEU A 70 -12.50 3.50 -1.86
N ASP A 71 -11.33 4.14 -1.79
CA ASP A 71 -11.05 5.30 -2.63
C ASP A 71 -11.02 4.91 -4.12
N SER A 72 -11.32 5.87 -4.99
CA SER A 72 -11.49 5.68 -6.44
C SER A 72 -10.26 5.10 -7.14
N ASN A 73 -9.08 5.26 -6.54
CA ASN A 73 -7.81 4.76 -7.02
C ASN A 73 -7.43 3.37 -6.47
N THR A 74 -8.32 2.76 -5.69
CA THR A 74 -8.10 1.50 -4.97
C THR A 74 -9.11 0.44 -5.38
N VAL A 75 -8.63 -0.77 -5.67
CA VAL A 75 -9.48 -1.91 -6.04
C VAL A 75 -9.09 -3.17 -5.28
N VAL A 76 -10.04 -4.09 -5.11
CA VAL A 76 -9.71 -5.48 -4.74
C VAL A 76 -9.00 -6.11 -5.94
N ALA A 77 -7.70 -6.34 -5.81
CA ALA A 77 -6.87 -6.87 -6.89
C ALA A 77 -6.89 -8.40 -6.92
N TRP A 78 -7.08 -9.03 -5.76
CA TRP A 78 -7.18 -10.47 -5.64
C TRP A 78 -7.96 -10.85 -4.37
N SER A 79 -8.75 -11.91 -4.46
CA SER A 79 -9.43 -12.49 -3.32
C SER A 79 -9.63 -13.99 -3.53
N VAL A 80 -9.41 -14.81 -2.50
CA VAL A 80 -9.88 -16.20 -2.51
C VAL A 80 -11.38 -16.23 -2.25
N LYS A 81 -12.14 -16.99 -3.04
CA LYS A 81 -13.49 -17.43 -2.67
C LYS A 81 -13.37 -18.86 -2.15
N PRO A 82 -13.77 -19.19 -0.92
CA PRO A 82 -13.55 -20.51 -0.38
C PRO A 82 -14.77 -21.38 -0.71
N ALA A 83 -14.53 -22.68 -0.87
CA ALA A 83 -15.58 -23.67 -0.70
C ALA A 83 -15.82 -23.84 0.81
N ARG A 84 -16.72 -23.02 1.38
CA ARG A 84 -17.16 -22.98 2.80
C ARG A 84 -16.02 -22.97 3.85
N ASP A 85 -15.96 -21.89 4.64
CA ASP A 85 -15.32 -21.82 5.97
C ASP A 85 -13.79 -21.83 6.09
N ALA A 86 -13.02 -21.30 5.13
CA ALA A 86 -11.58 -21.07 5.34
C ALA A 86 -11.04 -19.74 4.79
N ASP A 87 -10.36 -18.98 5.65
CA ASP A 87 -9.27 -18.03 5.38
C ASP A 87 -9.27 -17.29 4.04
N ASN A 88 -10.37 -16.60 3.71
CA ASN A 88 -10.33 -15.68 2.59
C ASN A 88 -9.32 -14.58 2.86
N LYS A 89 -8.35 -14.46 1.95
CA LYS A 89 -7.40 -13.36 1.93
C LYS A 89 -7.73 -12.45 0.76
N THR A 90 -7.66 -11.15 1.01
CA THR A 90 -7.94 -10.08 0.05
C THR A 90 -6.69 -9.22 -0.07
N LEU A 91 -6.27 -8.95 -1.30
CA LEU A 91 -5.21 -8.01 -1.59
C LEU A 91 -5.79 -6.83 -2.35
N PHE A 92 -5.36 -5.63 -1.99
CA PHE A 92 -5.80 -4.38 -2.58
C PHE A 92 -4.70 -3.84 -3.48
N ARG A 93 -5.09 -3.24 -4.61
CA ARG A 93 -4.19 -2.44 -5.43
C ARG A 93 -4.60 -0.98 -5.32
N THR A 94 -3.71 -0.16 -4.78
CA THR A 94 -3.84 1.30 -4.78
C THR A 94 -2.92 1.89 -5.85
N SER A 95 -3.43 2.84 -6.63
CA SER A 95 -2.66 3.53 -7.68
C SER A 95 -2.52 5.01 -7.36
N TRP A 96 -1.32 5.56 -7.47
CA TRP A 96 -1.07 7.00 -7.31
C TRP A 96 -0.44 7.56 -8.57
N ASP A 97 -0.81 8.80 -8.90
CA ASP A 97 -0.02 9.60 -9.83
C ASP A 97 1.29 9.97 -9.14
N ASN A 98 2.41 9.83 -9.86
CA ASN A 98 3.71 10.25 -9.38
C ASN A 98 3.71 11.78 -9.20
N PRO A 99 3.99 12.31 -7.99
CA PRO A 99 4.08 13.74 -7.77
C PRO A 99 5.12 14.47 -8.64
N LEU A 100 6.19 13.78 -9.03
CA LEU A 100 7.28 14.32 -9.85
C LEU A 100 7.56 13.37 -11.04
N PRO A 101 6.68 13.31 -12.05
CA PRO A 101 6.78 12.31 -13.13
C PRO A 101 7.97 12.54 -14.07
N ASP A 102 8.46 13.78 -14.12
CA ASP A 102 9.59 14.17 -14.97
C ASP A 102 10.95 13.98 -14.28
N VAL A 103 10.96 13.62 -12.99
CA VAL A 103 12.15 13.35 -12.20
C VAL A 103 12.29 11.84 -11.99
N GLU A 104 13.49 11.32 -12.13
CA GLU A 104 13.75 9.90 -11.88
C GLU A 104 13.48 9.57 -10.41
N LEU A 105 12.63 8.56 -10.18
CA LEU A 105 12.40 7.99 -8.86
C LEU A 105 13.50 6.96 -8.60
N LYS A 106 14.43 7.26 -7.67
CA LYS A 106 15.54 6.35 -7.32
C LYS A 106 15.04 5.11 -6.61
N GLY A 107 14.18 5.30 -5.62
CA GLY A 107 13.63 4.20 -4.84
C GLY A 107 12.54 4.63 -3.87
N ILE A 108 11.98 3.63 -3.20
CA ILE A 108 10.84 3.78 -2.31
C ILE A 108 11.18 3.13 -0.96
N ASP A 109 10.87 3.83 0.14
CA ASP A 109 10.79 3.18 1.45
C ASP A 109 9.33 2.83 1.76
N PHE A 110 9.13 1.70 2.41
CA PHE A 110 7.86 1.31 3.00
C PHE A 110 7.97 1.42 4.52
N VAL A 111 7.17 2.31 5.10
CA VAL A 111 7.26 2.65 6.53
C VAL A 111 5.95 2.26 7.22
N SER A 112 6.08 1.49 8.30
CA SER A 112 4.95 1.12 9.16
C SER A 112 4.48 2.32 9.98
N GLY A 113 3.17 2.43 10.18
CA GLY A 113 2.60 3.37 11.15
C GLY A 113 2.81 2.93 12.60
N MET A 114 3.49 1.80 12.84
CA MET A 114 3.76 1.20 14.14
C MET A 114 2.49 1.07 15.00
N ALA A 115 1.40 0.63 14.34
CA ALA A 115 0.08 0.45 14.93
C ALA A 115 -0.51 -0.91 14.55
N ASP A 116 -1.52 -1.33 15.31
CA ASP A 116 -2.21 -2.62 15.21
C ASP A 116 -2.51 -3.17 13.80
N PRO A 117 -2.96 -2.39 12.80
CA PRO A 117 -3.32 -2.98 11.51
C PRO A 117 -2.15 -3.71 10.82
N ALA A 118 -0.88 -3.38 11.15
CA ALA A 118 0.32 -4.03 10.60
C ALA A 118 0.27 -4.17 9.05
N PRO A 119 0.51 -3.08 8.31
CA PRO A 119 0.45 -3.13 6.84
C PRO A 119 1.56 -4.03 6.28
N PHE A 120 1.26 -4.71 5.18
CA PHE A 120 2.25 -5.48 4.42
C PHE A 120 2.14 -5.19 2.92
N LEU A 121 3.28 -5.26 2.24
CA LEU A 121 3.43 -4.98 0.81
C LEU A 121 3.86 -6.26 0.08
N ILE A 122 3.15 -6.60 -0.99
CA ILE A 122 3.44 -7.78 -1.83
C ILE A 122 4.20 -7.40 -3.09
N ALA A 123 3.80 -6.31 -3.76
CA ALA A 123 4.42 -5.90 -5.02
C ALA A 123 4.26 -4.39 -5.28
N ILE A 124 5.21 -3.85 -6.05
CA ILE A 124 5.14 -2.52 -6.63
C ILE A 124 5.27 -2.66 -8.15
N SER A 125 4.50 -1.88 -8.90
CA SER A 125 4.68 -1.71 -10.35
C SER A 125 4.59 -0.24 -10.71
N VAL A 126 5.33 0.18 -11.73
CA VAL A 126 5.38 1.57 -12.20
C VAL A 126 5.17 1.63 -13.71
N GLU A 127 4.54 2.71 -14.19
CA GLU A 127 4.32 3.01 -15.62
C GLU A 127 4.55 4.49 -15.91
#